data_AF-A0A7W9BP38-F1
#
_entry.id   AF-A0A7W9BP38-F1
#
_cell.length_a   1.000
_cell.length_b   1.000
_cell.length_c   1.000
_cell.angle_alpha   90.00
_cell.angle_beta   90.00
_cell.angle_gamma   90.00
#
_symmetry.space_group_name_H-M   'P 1'
#
loop_
_entity.id
_entity.type
_entity.pdbx_description
1 polymer ?
#
loop_
_entity_poly.entity_id
_entity_poly.type
_entity_poly.pdbx_seq_one_letter_code
_entity_poly.pdbx_strand_id
1 'polypeptide(L)'
;MAILKWVQDTGVDWHYIAPGKPQQNGFIESFNGKLRDECLNETLFGTLTDARQTLEEWQEDYNWCRPHSALGNLAPMEFLQRKAMDKMAA
;
A
#
# COMPACT_ATOMS: atom_id res chain seq x y z
N MET A 1 12.30 -9.25 20.82
CA MET A 1 11.70 -8.17 20.01
C MET A 1 10.31 -8.62 19.57
N ALA A 2 9.26 -7.84 19.84
CA ALA A 2 7.87 -8.25 19.54
C ALA A 2 7.64 -8.53 18.05
N ILE A 3 8.21 -7.71 17.15
CA ILE A 3 8.06 -7.86 15.70
C ILE A 3 8.73 -9.13 15.17
N LEU A 4 9.97 -9.43 15.58
CA LEU A 4 10.67 -10.65 15.13
C LEU A 4 9.95 -11.93 15.56
N LYS A 5 9.32 -11.92 16.75
CA LYS A 5 8.49 -13.03 17.22
C LYS A 5 7.25 -13.19 16.33
N TRP A 6 6.54 -12.10 16.04
CA TRP A 6 5.37 -12.14 15.16
C TRP A 6 5.71 -12.66 13.74
N VAL A 7 6.84 -12.23 13.17
CA VAL A 7 7.35 -12.73 11.88
C VAL A 7 7.53 -14.25 11.92
N GLN A 8 8.17 -14.77 12.97
CA GLN A 8 8.35 -16.22 13.16
C GLN A 8 7.01 -16.95 13.30
N ASP A 9 6.10 -16.40 14.11
CA ASP A 9 4.79 -17.00 14.38
C ASP A 9 3.88 -17.01 13.13
N THR A 10 4.05 -16.05 12.22
CA THR A 10 3.26 -15.92 10.98
C THR A 10 3.89 -16.60 9.76
N GLY A 11 5.17 -16.97 9.83
CA GLY A 11 5.91 -17.55 8.70
C GLY A 11 6.16 -16.56 7.56
N VAL A 12 6.02 -15.25 7.80
CA VAL A 12 6.34 -14.21 6.83
C VAL A 12 7.85 -14.01 6.81
N ASP A 13 8.47 -14.01 5.62
CA ASP A 13 9.91 -13.77 5.50
C ASP A 13 10.26 -12.31 5.81
N TRP A 14 11.37 -12.10 6.52
CA TRP A 14 11.90 -10.77 6.83
C TRP A 14 13.09 -10.42 5.95
N HIS A 15 13.01 -9.29 5.26
CA HIS A 15 14.07 -8.80 4.39
C HIS A 15 14.47 -7.36 4.76
N TYR A 16 15.75 -7.16 5.05
CA TYR A 16 16.33 -5.83 5.14
C TYR A 16 16.70 -5.32 3.74
N ILE A 17 16.60 -4.01 3.53
CA ILE A 17 17.28 -3.37 2.41
C ILE A 17 18.78 -3.45 2.60
N ALA A 18 19.52 -3.49 1.50
CA ALA A 18 20.97 -3.43 1.52
C ALA A 18 21.45 -2.06 2.04
N PRO A 19 22.50 -2.02 2.87
CA PRO A 19 23.09 -0.77 3.32
C PRO A 19 23.47 0.13 2.13
N GLY A 20 23.07 1.40 2.19
CA GLY A 20 23.34 2.37 1.12
C GLY A 20 22.53 2.19 -0.16
N LYS A 21 21.45 1.40 -0.15
CA LYS A 21 20.56 1.18 -1.30
C LYS A 21 19.12 1.65 -1.03
N PRO A 22 18.89 2.97 -0.83
CA PRO A 22 17.54 3.49 -0.55
C PRO A 22 16.54 3.21 -1.67
N GLN A 23 17.01 3.02 -2.91
CA GLN A 23 16.15 2.72 -4.06
C GLN A 23 15.34 1.42 -3.89
N GLN A 24 15.81 0.48 -3.05
CA GLN A 24 15.07 -0.74 -2.73
C GLN A 24 13.78 -0.47 -1.95
N ASN A 25 13.65 0.72 -1.36
CA ASN A 25 12.47 1.18 -0.64
C ASN A 25 11.52 2.02 -1.52
N GLY A 26 11.84 2.20 -2.81
CA GLY A 26 11.16 3.18 -3.66
C GLY A 26 9.65 2.96 -3.82
N PHE A 27 9.18 1.72 -3.75
CA PHE A 27 7.73 1.42 -3.83
C PHE A 27 6.96 1.99 -2.64
N ILE A 28 7.41 1.72 -1.41
CA ILE A 28 6.72 2.20 -0.21
C ILE A 28 6.91 3.70 -0.03
N GLU A 29 8.05 4.26 -0.44
CA GLU A 29 8.28 5.71 -0.44
C GLU A 29 7.34 6.44 -1.39
N SER A 30 7.16 5.93 -2.61
CA SER A 30 6.20 6.47 -3.57
C SER A 30 4.77 6.42 -3.04
N PHE A 31 4.37 5.29 -2.44
CA PHE A 31 3.06 5.16 -1.79
C PHE A 31 2.86 6.18 -0.66
N ASN A 32 3.82 6.25 0.27
CA ASN A 32 3.75 7.17 1.41
C ASN A 32 3.76 8.64 0.97
N GLY A 33 4.48 8.97 -0.12
CA GLY A 33 4.45 10.29 -0.73
C GLY A 33 3.05 10.67 -1.21
N LYS A 34 2.40 9.80 -2.00
CA LYS A 34 1.02 10.02 -2.46
C LYS A 34 0.02 10.17 -1.32
N LEU A 35 0.06 9.27 -0.33
CA LEU A 35 -0.82 9.35 0.85
C LEU A 35 -0.64 10.69 1.57
N ARG A 36 0.61 11.14 1.69
CA ARG A 36 0.90 12.42 2.33
C ARG A 36 0.35 13.59 1.53
N ASP A 37 0.69 13.65 0.25
CA ASP A 37 0.40 14.80 -0.60
C ASP A 37 -1.08 14.91 -0.96
N GLU A 38 -1.81 13.79 -1.02
CA GLU A 38 -3.20 13.77 -1.49
C GLU A 38 -4.23 13.64 -0.36
N CYS A 39 -3.81 13.22 0.84
CA CYS A 39 -4.73 13.01 1.96
C CYS A 39 -4.28 13.76 3.21
N LEU A 40 -3.10 13.41 3.74
CA LEU A 40 -2.68 13.88 5.07
C LEU A 40 -2.38 15.38 5.12
N ASN A 41 -1.78 15.94 4.07
CA ASN A 41 -1.44 17.36 4.01
C ASN A 41 -2.65 18.23 3.62
N GLU A 42 -3.62 17.66 2.89
CA GLU A 42 -4.81 18.37 2.40
C GLU A 42 -5.94 18.41 3.43
N THR A 43 -5.86 17.61 4.49
CA THR A 43 -6.94 17.45 5.47
C THR A 43 -6.50 17.86 6.87
N LEU A 44 -7.27 18.75 7.50
CA LEU A 44 -7.18 18.99 8.93
C LEU A 44 -8.10 18.04 9.68
N PHE A 45 -7.54 17.25 10.59
CA PHE A 45 -8.30 16.28 11.37
C PHE A 45 -8.77 16.90 12.70
N GLY A 46 -10.07 16.89 12.94
CA GLY A 46 -10.66 17.35 14.20
C GLY A 46 -10.51 16.33 15.33
N THR A 47 -10.65 15.04 15.00
CA THR A 47 -10.53 13.92 15.94
C THR A 47 -9.80 12.73 15.31
N LEU A 48 -9.41 11.77 16.16
CA LEU A 48 -8.84 10.51 15.68
C LEU A 48 -9.86 9.68 14.88
N THR A 49 -11.16 9.80 15.19
CA THR A 49 -12.21 9.12 14.44
C THR A 49 -12.29 9.67 13.02
N ASP A 50 -12.26 11.00 12.88
CA ASP A 50 -12.29 11.64 11.56
C ASP A 50 -11.06 11.22 10.73
N ALA A 51 -9.86 11.22 11.35
CA ALA A 51 -8.65 10.77 10.68
C ALA A 51 -8.74 9.32 10.19
N ARG A 52 -9.32 8.41 10.99
CA ARG A 52 -9.52 7.01 10.58
C ARG A 52 -10.48 6.91 9.40
N GLN A 53 -11.61 7.62 9.46
CA GLN A 53 -12.59 7.60 8.39
C GLN A 53 -12.00 8.13 7.08
N THR A 54 -11.32 9.29 7.12
CA THR A 54 -10.69 9.85 5.92
C THR A 54 -9.63 8.92 5.33
N LEU A 55 -8.84 8.25 6.18
CA LEU A 55 -7.84 7.28 5.72
C LEU A 55 -8.48 6.04 5.08
N GLU A 56 -9.59 5.55 5.63
CA GLU A 56 -10.35 4.43 5.08
C GLU A 56 -10.95 4.79 3.72
N GLU A 57 -11.56 5.97 3.59
CA GLU A 57 -12.09 6.47 2.32
C GLU A 57 -10.99 6.62 1.26
N TRP A 58 -9.83 7.17 1.63
CA TRP A 58 -8.69 7.29 0.72
C TRP A 58 -8.13 5.91 0.32
N GLN A 59 -8.05 4.96 1.27
CA GLN A 59 -7.60 3.60 0.99
C GLN A 59 -8.54 2.88 0.02
N GLU A 60 -9.86 3.03 0.20
CA GLU A 60 -10.86 2.44 -0.70
C GLU A 60 -10.74 3.03 -2.11
N ASP A 61 -10.65 4.36 -2.25
CA ASP A 61 -10.44 5.00 -3.55
C ASP A 61 -9.14 4.51 -4.22
N TYR A 62 -8.03 4.49 -3.47
CA TYR A 62 -6.73 4.08 -3.98
C TYR A 62 -6.72 2.64 -4.52
N ASN A 63 -7.41 1.73 -3.83
CA ASN A 63 -7.40 0.29 -4.13
C ASN A 63 -8.45 -0.13 -5.17
N TRP A 64 -9.60 0.52 -5.20
CA TRP A 64 -10.74 0.08 -6.02
C TRP A 64 -11.06 1.00 -7.20
N CYS A 65 -10.72 2.29 -7.12
CA CYS A 65 -11.16 3.28 -8.11
C CYS A 65 -9.98 3.87 -8.90
N ARG A 66 -8.86 4.17 -8.22
CA ARG A 66 -7.74 4.91 -8.80
C ARG A 66 -6.98 4.06 -9.83
N PRO A 67 -6.88 4.48 -11.11
CA PRO A 67 -6.05 3.79 -12.09
C PRO A 67 -4.56 4.07 -11.87
N HIS A 68 -3.73 3.04 -12.00
CA HIS A 68 -2.27 3.18 -11.90
C HIS A 68 -1.59 2.81 -13.22
N SER A 69 -0.79 3.72 -13.76
CA SER A 69 -0.09 3.51 -15.04
C SER A 69 0.84 2.30 -15.01
N ALA A 70 1.51 2.03 -13.88
CA ALA A 70 2.33 0.85 -13.68
C ALA A 70 1.55 -0.47 -13.73
N LEU A 71 0.22 -0.42 -13.56
CA LEU A 71 -0.70 -1.56 -13.62
C LEU A 71 -1.51 -1.57 -14.93
N GLY A 72 -1.07 -0.83 -15.96
CA GLY A 72 -1.79 -0.73 -17.23
C GLY A 72 -3.08 0.11 -17.13
N ASN A 73 -3.08 1.11 -16.25
CA ASN A 73 -4.23 1.96 -15.91
C ASN A 73 -5.41 1.21 -15.27
N LEU A 74 -5.13 0.09 -14.60
CA LEU A 74 -6.09 -0.60 -13.75
C LEU A 74 -5.96 -0.12 -12.30
N ALA A 75 -7.05 -0.20 -11.55
CA ALA A 75 -6.99 -0.11 -10.09
C ALA A 75 -6.28 -1.34 -9.49
N PRO A 76 -5.67 -1.24 -8.31
CA PRO A 76 -4.93 -2.34 -7.69
C PRO A 76 -5.77 -3.62 -7.53
N MET A 77 -7.04 -3.48 -7.13
CA MET A 77 -7.93 -4.63 -6.98
C MET A 77 -8.32 -5.26 -8.32
N GLU A 78 -8.54 -4.47 -9.36
CA GLU A 78 -8.79 -4.99 -10.72
C GLU A 78 -7.57 -5.76 -11.24
N PHE A 79 -6.37 -5.21 -11.04
CA PHE A 79 -5.13 -5.87 -11.39
C PHE A 79 -4.96 -7.21 -10.67
N LEU A 80 -5.26 -7.26 -9.37
CA LEU A 80 -5.20 -8.50 -8.58
C LEU A 80 -6.20 -9.55 -9.08
N GLN A 81 -7.44 -9.14 -9.37
CA GLN A 81 -8.48 -10.03 -9.90
C GLN A 81 -8.05 -10.64 -11.24
N ARG A 82 -7.53 -9.80 -12.15
CA ARG A 82 -7.03 -10.26 -13.45
C ARG A 82 -5.87 -11.25 -13.29
N LYS A 83 -4.89 -10.91 -12.45
CA LYS A 83 -3.74 -11.79 -12.19
C LYS A 83 -4.15 -13.13 -11.59
N ALA A 84 -5.18 -13.15 -10.73
CA ALA A 84 -5.71 -14.38 -10.16
C ALA A 84 -6.37 -15.25 -11.24
N MET A 85 -7.16 -14.66 -12.14
CA MET A 85 -7.75 -15.39 -13.27
C MET A 85 -6.68 -15.98 -14.19
N ASP A 86 -5.67 -15.21 -14.55
CA ASP A 86 -4.57 -15.68 -15.41
C ASP A 86 -3.84 -16.86 -14.79
N LYS A 87 -3.65 -16.85 -13.46
CA LYS A 87 -3.03 -17.96 -12.71
C LYS A 87 -3.90 -19.22 -12.68
N MET A 88 -5.22 -19.09 -12.67
CA MET A 88 -6.14 -20.25 -12.70
C MET A 88 -6.29 -20.86 -14.09
N ALA A 89 -6.02 -20.08 -15.15
CA ALA A 89 -6.09 -20.52 -16.54
C ALA A 89 -4.81 -21.20 -17.04
N ALA A 90 -3.70 -21.10 -16.28
CA ALA A 90 -2.40 -21.70 -16.58
C ALA A 90 -2.19 -23.03 -15.82
#